data_AF-A0AAI9WBA0-F1
#
_entry.id   AF-A0AAI9WBA0-F1
#
_cell.length_a   1.000
_cell.length_b   1.000
_cell.length_c   1.000
_cell.angle_alpha   90.00
_cell.angle_beta   90.00
_cell.angle_gamma   90.00
#
_symmetry.space_group_name_H-M   'P 1'
#
loop_
_entity.id
_entity.type
_entity.pdbx_description
1 polymer ?
#
loop_
_entity_poly.entity_id
_entity_poly.type
_entity_poly.pdbx_seq_one_letter_code
_entity_poly.pdbx_strand_id
1 'polypeptide(L)' 'MSKNNAYQAAADGDMESLKGFLSTGFNIIEGDKDKYTVLLWAAQEGHEEMVRFLVG' A
#
# COMPACT_ATOMS: atom_id res chain seq x y z
N MET A 1 -14.67 -7.59 12.04
CA MET A 1 -13.28 -7.35 11.60
C MET A 1 -13.33 -6.18 10.64
N SER A 2 -12.79 -5.03 11.01
CA SER A 2 -12.71 -3.90 10.09
C SER A 2 -11.82 -4.34 8.94
N LYS A 3 -12.33 -4.35 7.69
CA LYS A 3 -11.49 -4.67 6.54
C LYS A 3 -10.47 -3.54 6.40
N ASN A 4 -9.21 -3.79 6.76
CA ASN A 4 -8.12 -2.92 6.34
C ASN A 4 -8.04 -3.00 4.81
N ASN A 5 -7.71 -1.91 4.13
CA ASN A 5 -7.54 -1.86 2.67
C ASN A 5 -6.05 -1.66 2.33
N ALA A 6 -5.68 -1.83 1.06
CA ALA A 6 -4.27 -1.76 0.65
C ALA A 6 -3.62 -0.39 0.93
N TYR A 7 -4.39 0.72 0.87
CA TYR A 7 -3.90 2.06 1.18
C TYR A 7 -3.60 2.23 2.67
N GLN A 8 -4.47 1.72 3.54
CA GLN A 8 -4.23 1.72 4.98
C GLN A 8 -3.04 0.81 5.35
N ALA A 9 -2.94 -0.37 4.72
CA ALA A 9 -1.77 -1.23 4.91
C ALA A 9 -0.48 -0.52 4.48
N ALA A 10 -0.52 0.27 3.41
CA ALA A 10 0.63 1.05 2.98
C ALA A 10 0.97 2.21 3.94
N ALA A 11 -0.03 2.90 4.49
CA ALA A 11 0.16 3.94 5.48
C ALA A 11 0.68 3.39 6.82
N ASP A 12 0.27 2.18 7.20
CA ASP A 12 0.68 1.52 8.44
C ASP A 12 2.04 0.80 8.32
N GLY A 13 2.57 0.65 7.10
CA GLY A 13 3.78 -0.14 6.85
C GLY A 13 3.55 -1.66 6.95
N ASP A 14 2.30 -2.11 6.90
CA ASP A 14 1.91 -3.53 6.98
C ASP A 14 2.22 -4.28 5.68
N MET A 15 3.46 -4.77 5.60
CA MET A 15 3.98 -5.52 4.46
C MET A 15 3.24 -6.84 4.21
N GLU A 16 2.76 -7.53 5.25
CA GLU A 16 2.04 -8.80 5.07
C GLU A 16 0.69 -8.55 4.41
N SER A 17 -0.08 -7.60 4.95
CA SER A 17 -1.38 -7.24 4.37
C SER A 17 -1.22 -6.70 2.95
N LEU A 18 -0.23 -5.83 2.70
CA LEU A 18 0.01 -5.30 1.36
C LEU A 18 0.29 -6.42 0.35
N LYS A 19 1.20 -7.36 0.67
CA LYS A 19 1.49 -8.53 -0.18
C LYS A 19 0.26 -9.41 -0.40
N GLY A 20 -0.59 -9.55 0.62
CA GLY A 20 -1.89 -10.21 0.52
C GLY A 20 -2.78 -9.55 -0.53
N PHE A 21 -2.93 -8.22 -0.51
CA PHE A 21 -3.70 -7.49 -1.52
C PHE A 21 -3.10 -7.63 -2.93
N LEU A 22 -1.78 -7.52 -3.08
CA LEU A 22 -1.12 -7.69 -4.38
C LEU A 22 -1.38 -9.06 -4.98
N SER A 23 -1.43 -10.10 -4.16
CA SER A 23 -1.73 -11.47 -4.60
C SER A 23 -3.16 -11.64 -5.14
N THR A 24 -4.07 -10.71 -4.83
CA THR A 24 -5.45 -10.68 -5.37
C THR A 24 -5.58 -9.95 -6.70
N GLY A 25 -4.47 -9.43 -7.25
CA GLY A 25 -4.50 -8.59 -8.46
C GLY A 25 -4.87 -7.13 -8.20
N PHE A 26 -4.68 -6.67 -6.95
CA PHE A 26 -4.88 -5.26 -6.59
C PHE A 26 -4.02 -4.35 -7.48
N ASN A 27 -4.63 -3.31 -8.02
CA ASN A 27 -3.96 -2.38 -8.91
C ASN A 27 -3.23 -1.28 -8.13
N ILE A 28 -1.91 -1.44 -7.96
CA ILE A 28 -1.09 -0.49 -7.19
C ILE A 28 -0.97 0.91 -7.79
N ILE A 29 -1.27 1.05 -9.08
CA ILE A 29 -1.25 2.35 -9.76
C ILE A 29 -2.55 3.12 -9.55
N GLU A 30 -3.62 2.43 -9.13
CA GLU A 30 -4.88 3.07 -8.82
C GLU A 30 -4.76 3.80 -7.48
N GLY A 31 -5.22 5.05 -7.47
CA GLY A 31 -5.29 5.85 -6.26
C GLY A 31 -6.59 5.63 -5.52
N ASP A 32 -6.58 5.92 -4.22
CA ASP A 32 -7.79 5.96 -3.40
C ASP A 32 -8.73 7.12 -3.80
N LYS A 33 -9.71 7.40 -2.94
CA LYS A 33 -10.67 8.49 -3.13
C LYS A 33 -10.01 9.87 -3.27
N ASP A 34 -8.84 10.06 -2.68
CA ASP A 34 -8.06 11.30 -2.68
C ASP A 34 -6.94 11.26 -3.75
N LYS A 35 -6.92 10.21 -4.59
CA LYS A 35 -5.91 9.95 -5.62
C LYS A 35 -4.53 9.57 -5.08
N TYR A 36 -4.44 9.15 -3.83
CA TYR A 36 -3.19 8.64 -3.27
C TYR A 36 -3.03 7.16 -3.61
N THR A 37 -1.93 6.81 -4.25
CA THR A 37 -1.56 5.41 -4.50
C THR A 37 -0.96 4.80 -3.24
N VAL A 38 -0.86 3.47 -3.19
CA VAL A 38 -0.17 2.76 -2.10
C VAL A 38 1.30 3.20 -1.97
N LEU A 39 1.95 3.56 -3.08
CA LEU A 39 3.31 4.10 -3.06
C LEU A 39 3.38 5.48 -2.39
N LEU A 40 2.41 6.36 -2.65
CA LEU A 40 2.36 7.68 -2.02
C LEU A 40 2.17 7.58 -0.51
N TRP A 41 1.27 6.69 -0.05
CA TRP A 41 1.08 6.43 1.38
C TRP A 41 2.36 5.89 2.05
N ALA A 42 2.98 4.86 1.46
CA ALA A 42 4.22 4.31 1.99
C ALA A 42 5.35 5.35 2.05
N ALA A 43 5.47 6.21 1.04
CA ALA A 43 6.49 7.25 0.99
C ALA A 43 6.21 8.39 2.00
N GLN A 44 4.95 8.80 2.15
CA GLN A 44 4.56 9.86 3.08
C GLN A 44 4.85 9.47 4.53
N GLU A 45 4.56 8.21 4.90
CA GLU A 45 4.73 7.70 6.26
C GLU A 45 6.16 7.18 6.53
N GLY A 46 7.05 7.21 5.53
CA GLY A 46 8.47 6.87 5.69
C GLY A 46 8.78 5.36 5.69
N HIS A 47 7.90 4.53 5.11
CA HIS A 47 8.08 3.08 5.04
C HIS A 47 9.04 2.68 3.92
N GLU A 48 10.32 2.97 4.10
CA GLU A 48 11.33 2.82 3.05
C GLU A 48 11.42 1.40 2.46
N GLU A 49 11.29 0.36 3.28
CA GLU A 49 11.34 -1.03 2.81
C GLU A 49 10.17 -1.32 1.86
N MET A 50 8.99 -0.81 2.20
CA MET A 50 7.80 -0.95 1.38
C MET A 50 7.91 -0.13 0.09
N VAL A 51 8.46 1.08 0.15
CA VAL A 51 8.75 1.90 -1.03
C VAL A 51 9.69 1.14 -1.97
N ARG A 52 10.80 0.61 -1.46
CA ARG A 52 11.74 -0.23 -2.24
C ARG A 52 11.05 -1.41 -2.88
N PHE A 53 10.20 -2.11 -2.12
CA PHE A 53 9.43 -3.24 -2.63
C PHE A 53 8.43 -2.86 -3.74
N LEU A 54 7.77 -1.70 -3.62
CA LEU A 54 6.78 -1.22 -4.59
C LEU A 54 7.39 -0.66 -5.88
N VAL A 55 8.61 -0.13 -5.84
CA VAL A 55 9.30 0.41 -7.02
C VAL A 55 10.10 -0.63 -7.81
N GLY A 56 10.51 -1.73 -7.17
CA GLY A 56 11.32 -2.80 -7.77
C GLY A 56 12.82 -2.57 -7.62
#